data_AF-A0A971Q9N1-F1
#
_entry.id   AF-A0A971Q9N1-F1
#
_cell.length_a   1.000
_cell.length_b   1.000
_cell.length_c   1.000
_cell.angle_alpha   90.00
_cell.angle_beta   90.00
_cell.angle_gamma   90.00
#
_symmetry.space_group_name_H-M   'P 1'
#
loop_
_entity.id
_entity.type
_entity.pdbx_description
1 polymer ?
#
loop_
_entity_poly.entity_id
_entity_poly.type
_entity_poly.pdbx_seq_one_letter_code
_entity_poly.pdbx_strand_id
1 'polypeptide(L)'
;MNSANVTLRRPEAAQAQRWADQLQGHLTARVYPESFVVRQGVTSCVYRLGVQRMMGLIWDSEKDTITEAFSGEPGQINLDGQMLNFKACPTDAANSTRLREYFPFTRPTMAGLGKSFGCGDRLGISTPGHIMASRRHRGIFPILAQQSIREMTRTNRAAQEVMDDACWGVFQAGFDQPFGSDADHLKTLDDIETCVKAGFLMFTIDPGDHVDDGADTEPLEKLESKFETLPWDELESSPRETVARYEKAVDLPTGTLDFSAEQVIRAAVKYGRAVAHTLGMYRRLVTLLGEGNFELEVSVDETATPTTPQEHYYVASELRRLGVRWVSLAPRFVGEFEKGVDYIGDLGAFRAKFKQHAAIAKALGPYKMSIHSGSDKFSIYPIVAEIAGQMVHVKTAGTSYLEALRVLSQLETELFREILDFARQRYETDRASYHVSAKLSRVPAAEALSDHQLPRLLDDFDAREVLHVTFGSVMTTATNGGVLRFRDRLIGSLTEHEEAYHQTLERHIGRHMELLK
;
A
#
# COMPACT_ATOMS: atom_id res chain seq x y z
N MET A 1 8.70 32.94 -7.25
CA MET A 1 8.70 33.16 -8.71
C MET A 1 7.79 32.11 -9.33
N ASN A 2 6.74 32.53 -10.02
CA ASN A 2 5.77 31.64 -10.67
C ASN A 2 6.46 30.73 -11.69
N SER A 3 6.55 29.42 -11.41
CA SER A 3 7.06 28.38 -12.31
C SER A 3 6.00 27.83 -13.27
N ALA A 4 4.91 28.56 -13.46
CA ALA A 4 3.84 28.18 -14.37
C ALA A 4 4.30 28.36 -15.84
N ASN A 5 4.29 27.26 -16.58
CA ASN A 5 4.49 27.12 -18.02
C ASN A 5 5.93 27.13 -18.56
N VAL A 6 6.76 26.19 -18.10
CA VAL A 6 7.57 25.45 -19.08
C VAL A 6 6.95 24.09 -19.31
N THR A 7 6.48 23.88 -20.52
CA THR A 7 5.72 22.69 -20.92
C THR A 7 6.62 21.46 -20.90
N LEU A 8 6.35 20.53 -19.98
CA LEU A 8 6.81 19.14 -20.07
C LEU A 8 6.24 18.54 -21.36
N ARG A 9 7.11 17.96 -22.20
CA ARG A 9 6.69 17.33 -23.46
C ARG A 9 7.24 15.92 -23.53
N ARG A 10 6.39 14.94 -23.87
CA ARG A 10 6.84 13.61 -24.26
C ARG A 10 7.10 13.57 -25.77
N PRO A 11 8.19 12.95 -26.23
CA PRO A 11 8.39 12.69 -27.67
C PRO A 11 7.33 11.72 -28.19
N GLU A 12 7.17 11.66 -29.51
CA GLU A 12 6.34 10.63 -30.14
C GLU A 12 6.93 9.24 -29.89
N ALA A 13 6.09 8.21 -29.80
CA ALA A 13 6.54 6.85 -29.49
C ALA A 13 7.66 6.34 -30.41
N ALA A 14 7.56 6.62 -31.71
CA ALA A 14 8.59 6.26 -32.69
C ALA A 14 9.92 6.99 -32.43
N GLN A 15 9.88 8.25 -32.00
CA GLN A 15 11.07 9.01 -31.64
C GLN A 15 11.68 8.49 -30.33
N ALA A 16 10.84 8.25 -29.32
CA ALA A 16 11.26 7.69 -28.03
C ALA A 16 11.95 6.34 -28.19
N GLN A 17 11.39 5.45 -29.03
CA GLN A 17 11.99 4.14 -29.31
C GLN A 17 13.33 4.28 -30.01
N ARG A 18 13.44 5.14 -31.04
CA ARG A 18 14.72 5.37 -31.72
C ARG A 18 15.80 5.89 -30.77
N TRP A 19 15.45 6.82 -29.87
CA TRP A 19 16.38 7.32 -28.86
C TRP A 19 16.77 6.22 -27.87
N ALA A 20 15.82 5.40 -27.42
CA ALA A 20 16.12 4.27 -26.54
C ALA A 20 17.12 3.30 -27.18
N ASP A 21 16.94 2.95 -28.45
CA ASP A 21 17.81 2.02 -29.18
C ASP A 21 19.24 2.58 -29.32
N GLN A 22 19.37 3.88 -29.63
CA GLN A 22 20.67 4.56 -29.73
C GLN A 22 21.39 4.61 -28.37
N LEU A 23 20.68 5.01 -27.31
CA LEU A 23 21.24 5.09 -25.96
C LEU A 23 21.63 3.70 -25.42
N GLN A 24 20.81 2.67 -25.68
CA GLN A 24 21.07 1.29 -25.25
C GLN A 24 22.38 0.77 -25.85
N GLY A 25 22.65 1.04 -27.12
CA GLY A 25 23.92 0.67 -27.76
C GLY A 25 25.13 1.38 -27.14
N HIS A 26 24.98 2.64 -26.73
CA HIS A 26 26.06 3.42 -26.14
C HIS A 26 26.33 3.05 -24.67
N LEU A 27 25.27 2.85 -23.88
CA LEU A 27 25.36 2.60 -22.44
C LEU A 27 25.49 1.12 -22.10
N THR A 28 25.27 0.22 -23.05
CA THR A 28 25.11 -1.23 -22.80
C THR A 28 24.09 -1.49 -21.68
N ALA A 29 22.96 -0.80 -21.77
CA ALA A 29 21.95 -0.72 -20.71
C ALA A 29 20.54 -0.77 -21.31
N ARG A 30 19.56 -1.29 -20.57
CA ARG A 30 18.16 -1.26 -21.00
C ARG A 30 17.59 0.14 -20.81
N VAL A 31 17.15 0.78 -21.89
CA VAL A 31 16.55 2.13 -21.84
C VAL A 31 15.04 2.02 -21.99
N TYR A 32 14.27 2.79 -21.21
CA TYR A 32 12.81 2.74 -21.21
C TYR A 32 12.20 3.83 -22.11
N PRO A 33 11.64 3.50 -23.29
CA PRO A 33 11.09 4.49 -24.22
C PRO A 33 9.98 5.35 -23.59
N GLU A 34 9.14 4.77 -22.76
CA GLU A 34 8.02 5.46 -22.11
C GLU A 34 8.48 6.51 -21.09
N SER A 35 9.72 6.40 -20.60
CA SER A 35 10.28 7.31 -19.61
C SER A 35 10.75 8.65 -20.20
N PHE A 36 10.89 8.75 -21.52
CA PHE A 36 11.40 9.97 -22.14
C PHE A 36 10.48 11.17 -21.90
N VAL A 37 11.09 12.26 -21.42
CA VAL A 37 10.43 13.54 -21.20
C VAL A 37 11.41 14.68 -21.48
N VAL A 38 10.92 15.73 -22.13
CA VAL A 38 11.70 16.93 -22.48
C VAL A 38 11.18 18.11 -21.67
N ARG A 39 12.09 18.83 -21.00
CA ARG A 39 11.81 20.03 -20.22
C ARG A 39 12.96 21.02 -20.38
N GLN A 40 12.69 22.27 -20.76
CA GLN A 40 13.73 23.31 -20.91
C GLN A 40 14.91 22.90 -21.82
N GLY A 41 14.65 22.10 -22.86
CA GLY A 41 15.70 21.60 -23.76
C GLY A 41 16.54 20.44 -23.20
N VAL A 42 16.26 19.99 -21.97
CA VAL A 42 16.84 18.79 -21.37
C VAL A 42 15.93 17.61 -21.65
N THR A 43 16.48 16.58 -22.31
CA THR A 43 15.82 15.29 -22.50
C THR A 43 16.22 14.35 -21.37
N SER A 44 15.23 13.83 -20.66
CA SER A 44 15.42 12.94 -19.52
C SER A 44 14.84 11.57 -19.81
N CYS A 45 15.49 10.51 -19.35
CA CYS A 45 15.01 9.14 -19.42
C CYS A 45 15.48 8.32 -18.23
N VAL A 46 14.84 7.18 -17.98
CA VAL A 46 15.31 6.14 -17.08
C VAL A 46 15.92 5.01 -17.91
N TYR A 47 16.99 4.43 -17.38
CA TYR A 47 17.62 3.22 -17.92
C TYR A 47 18.08 2.31 -16.78
N ARG A 48 18.41 1.06 -17.10
CA ARG A 48 18.95 0.08 -16.16
C ARG A 48 20.29 -0.48 -16.62
N LEU A 49 21.26 -0.45 -15.70
CA LEU A 49 22.55 -1.13 -15.83
C LEU A 49 22.54 -2.37 -14.92
N GLY A 50 22.29 -3.54 -15.51
CA GLY A 50 21.96 -4.74 -14.73
C GLY A 50 20.71 -4.51 -13.88
N VAL A 51 20.84 -4.65 -12.55
CA VAL A 51 19.73 -4.40 -11.61
C VAL A 51 19.57 -2.93 -11.23
N GLN A 52 20.59 -2.10 -11.44
CA GLN A 52 20.60 -0.71 -10.98
C GLN A 52 19.78 0.17 -11.93
N ARG A 53 18.78 0.87 -11.37
CA ARG A 53 18.04 1.92 -12.08
C ARG A 53 18.85 3.21 -12.04
N MET A 54 18.90 3.92 -13.16
CA MET A 54 19.60 5.19 -13.35
C MET A 54 18.72 6.16 -14.14
N MET A 55 19.02 7.45 -14.02
CA MET A 55 18.43 8.50 -14.85
C MET A 55 19.49 9.09 -15.78
N GLY A 56 19.13 9.29 -17.04
CA GLY A 56 19.94 9.98 -18.03
C GLY A 56 19.40 11.39 -18.28
N LEU A 57 20.26 12.40 -18.21
CA LEU A 57 19.97 13.77 -18.65
C LEU A 57 20.79 14.07 -19.91
N ILE A 58 20.16 14.56 -20.97
CA ILE A 58 20.77 14.81 -22.29
C ILE A 58 20.43 16.24 -22.73
N TRP A 59 21.43 17.03 -23.12
CA TRP A 59 21.22 18.43 -23.55
C TRP A 59 22.35 18.96 -24.45
N ASP A 60 22.07 20.05 -25.18
CA ASP A 60 22.98 20.65 -26.17
C ASP A 60 23.80 21.83 -25.61
N SER A 61 23.17 22.75 -24.88
CA SER A 61 23.79 24.02 -24.44
C SER A 61 24.75 23.87 -23.24
N GLU A 62 25.50 24.93 -22.91
CA GLU A 62 26.17 25.01 -21.60
C GLU A 62 25.12 25.05 -20.48
N LYS A 63 25.31 24.17 -19.48
CA LYS A 63 24.55 23.91 -18.24
C LYS A 63 23.13 24.51 -18.12
N ASP A 64 22.14 23.62 -17.93
CA ASP A 64 20.76 23.99 -17.57
C ASP A 64 20.49 23.77 -16.06
N THR A 65 19.54 24.53 -15.50
CA THR A 65 19.12 24.42 -14.09
C THR A 65 18.74 23.01 -13.65
N ILE A 66 18.08 22.22 -14.52
CA ILE A 66 17.76 20.82 -14.27
C ILE A 66 19.06 20.03 -14.17
N THR A 67 19.97 20.21 -15.12
CA THR A 67 21.22 19.45 -15.15
C THR A 67 22.11 19.74 -13.94
N GLU A 68 22.08 20.96 -13.40
CA GLU A 68 22.84 21.31 -12.18
C GLU A 68 22.19 20.78 -10.90
N ALA A 69 20.87 20.66 -10.87
CA ALA A 69 20.14 20.20 -9.69
C ALA A 69 20.39 18.72 -9.36
N PHE A 70 20.65 17.88 -10.36
CA PHE A 70 20.90 16.45 -10.21
C PHE A 70 22.40 16.14 -10.10
N SER A 71 22.76 15.29 -9.13
CA SER A 71 24.10 14.71 -9.01
C SER A 71 24.26 13.56 -10.01
N GLY A 72 25.47 13.33 -10.50
CA GLY A 72 25.74 12.25 -11.45
C GLY A 72 27.02 12.46 -12.24
N GLU A 73 27.43 11.40 -12.92
CA GLU A 73 28.66 11.39 -13.72
C GLU A 73 28.42 12.04 -15.09
N PRO A 74 29.19 13.07 -15.48
CA PRO A 74 29.07 13.69 -16.78
C PRO A 74 29.66 12.81 -17.88
N GLY A 75 29.13 12.94 -19.09
CA GLY A 75 29.60 12.26 -20.30
C GLY A 75 29.10 12.95 -21.55
N GLN A 76 29.28 12.29 -22.70
CA GLN A 76 28.74 12.72 -23.98
C GLN A 76 28.10 11.54 -24.69
N ILE A 77 27.02 11.78 -25.44
CA ILE A 77 26.30 10.75 -26.16
C ILE A 77 25.89 11.22 -27.54
N ASN A 78 25.94 10.32 -28.53
CA ASN A 78 25.47 10.61 -29.87
C ASN A 78 23.98 10.29 -29.92
N LEU A 79 23.15 11.29 -30.20
CA LEU A 79 21.72 11.12 -30.40
C LEU A 79 21.34 11.78 -31.73
N ASP A 80 20.73 11.02 -32.63
CA ASP A 80 20.33 11.45 -33.97
C ASP A 80 21.46 12.13 -34.78
N GLY A 81 22.71 11.71 -34.58
CA GLY A 81 23.88 12.24 -35.29
C GLY A 81 24.49 13.49 -34.65
N GLN A 82 23.95 13.99 -33.54
CA GLN A 82 24.48 15.12 -32.79
C GLN A 82 25.19 14.63 -31.52
N MET A 83 26.37 15.21 -31.24
CA MET A 83 27.06 14.98 -29.97
C MET A 83 26.48 15.88 -28.90
N LEU A 84 25.85 15.29 -27.89
CA LEU A 84 25.17 15.98 -26.81
C LEU A 84 25.86 15.69 -25.47
N ASN A 85 25.71 16.63 -24.52
CA ASN A 85 26.11 16.39 -23.14
C ASN A 85 25.18 15.34 -22.52
N PHE A 86 25.75 14.51 -21.66
CA PHE A 86 25.04 13.47 -20.92
C PHE A 86 25.39 13.56 -19.43
N LYS A 87 24.45 13.20 -18.57
CA LYS A 87 24.73 12.94 -17.15
C LYS A 87 24.02 11.67 -16.70
N ALA A 88 24.79 10.75 -16.12
CA ALA A 88 24.32 9.53 -15.48
C ALA A 88 24.04 9.79 -14.00
N CYS A 89 22.76 9.91 -13.65
CA CYS A 89 22.31 10.23 -12.30
C CYS A 89 21.87 8.95 -11.56
N PRO A 90 22.42 8.64 -10.37
CA PRO A 90 21.92 7.55 -9.54
C PRO A 90 20.52 7.86 -9.01
N THR A 91 19.72 6.83 -8.71
CA THR A 91 18.37 6.98 -8.14
C THR A 91 18.36 7.05 -6.61
N ASP A 92 19.33 7.75 -6.02
CA ASP A 92 19.43 7.95 -4.57
C ASP A 92 18.37 8.94 -4.03
N ALA A 93 18.28 9.09 -2.70
CA ALA A 93 17.28 9.96 -2.07
C ALA A 93 17.42 11.45 -2.46
N ALA A 94 18.64 11.92 -2.74
CA ALA A 94 18.88 13.29 -3.14
C ALA A 94 18.32 13.55 -4.54
N ASN A 95 18.65 12.70 -5.51
CA ASN A 95 18.10 12.77 -6.86
C ASN A 95 16.60 12.47 -6.91
N SER A 96 16.08 11.63 -6.00
CA SER A 96 14.63 11.37 -5.88
C SER A 96 13.86 12.62 -5.40
N THR A 97 14.47 13.42 -4.52
CA THR A 97 13.91 14.71 -4.12
C THR A 97 13.85 15.66 -5.32
N ARG A 98 14.94 15.74 -6.10
CA ARG A 98 14.97 16.56 -7.33
C ARG A 98 14.00 16.07 -8.40
N LEU A 99 13.81 14.76 -8.52
CA LEU A 99 12.82 14.16 -9.41
C LEU A 99 11.42 14.75 -9.14
N ARG A 100 10.98 14.73 -7.88
CA ARG A 100 9.67 15.27 -7.47
C ARG A 100 9.54 16.79 -7.63
N GLU A 101 10.63 17.53 -7.50
CA GLU A 101 10.66 18.99 -7.70
C GLU A 101 10.53 19.38 -9.18
N TYR A 102 11.29 18.71 -10.06
CA TYR A 102 11.42 19.08 -11.47
C TYR A 102 10.42 18.36 -12.39
N PHE A 103 9.89 17.21 -11.95
CA PHE A 103 8.89 16.41 -12.67
C PHE A 103 7.67 16.17 -11.75
N PRO A 104 6.77 17.15 -11.60
CA PRO A 104 5.70 17.11 -10.60
C PRO A 104 4.73 15.93 -10.73
N PHE A 105 4.63 15.29 -11.90
CA PHE A 105 3.82 14.07 -12.07
C PHE A 105 4.38 12.86 -11.29
N THR A 106 5.64 12.93 -10.83
CA THR A 106 6.25 11.93 -9.94
C THR A 106 5.99 12.19 -8.47
N ARG A 107 5.36 13.33 -8.11
CA ARG A 107 5.00 13.63 -6.72
C ARG A 107 3.63 13.01 -6.42
N PRO A 108 3.49 12.26 -5.30
CA PRO A 108 2.19 11.78 -4.88
C PRO A 108 1.19 12.91 -4.62
N THR A 109 -0.09 12.58 -4.68
CA THR A 109 -1.22 13.46 -4.44
C THR A 109 -2.23 12.77 -3.53
N MET A 110 -3.08 13.55 -2.86
CA MET A 110 -4.18 13.03 -2.03
C MET A 110 -5.24 12.35 -2.91
N ALA A 111 -5.76 11.21 -2.47
CA ALA A 111 -6.71 10.40 -3.24
C ALA A 111 -8.15 10.94 -3.19
N GLY A 112 -8.47 11.64 -2.11
CA GLY A 112 -9.80 12.08 -1.75
C GLY A 112 -10.76 10.93 -1.44
N LEU A 113 -12.05 11.22 -1.58
CA LEU A 113 -13.15 10.29 -1.30
C LEU A 113 -13.50 9.37 -2.48
N GLY A 114 -12.80 9.51 -3.61
CA GLY A 114 -12.98 8.64 -4.77
C GLY A 114 -12.45 7.22 -4.54
N LYS A 115 -12.92 6.28 -5.38
CA LYS A 115 -12.52 4.88 -5.33
C LYS A 115 -11.01 4.78 -5.48
N SER A 116 -10.34 4.15 -4.51
CA SER A 116 -8.88 4.05 -4.49
C SER A 116 -8.39 2.64 -4.22
N PHE A 117 -7.23 2.29 -4.75
CA PHE A 117 -6.66 0.96 -4.64
C PHE A 117 -5.18 1.03 -4.23
N GLY A 118 -4.87 0.37 -3.12
CA GLY A 118 -3.56 0.22 -2.54
C GLY A 118 -2.71 -0.81 -3.27
N CYS A 119 -1.62 -0.36 -3.88
CA CYS A 119 -0.69 -1.17 -4.66
C CYS A 119 0.62 -1.37 -3.88
N GLY A 120 0.54 -2.03 -2.71
CA GLY A 120 1.71 -2.25 -1.87
C GLY A 120 2.80 -3.07 -2.58
N ASP A 121 4.05 -2.65 -2.37
CA ASP A 121 5.22 -3.19 -3.04
C ASP A 121 6.36 -3.42 -2.03
N ARG A 122 6.52 -4.68 -1.62
CA ARG A 122 7.58 -5.11 -0.70
C ARG A 122 8.96 -5.21 -1.36
N LEU A 123 9.03 -5.14 -2.69
CA LEU A 123 10.23 -5.40 -3.48
C LEU A 123 10.86 -4.13 -4.07
N GLY A 124 10.08 -3.06 -4.24
CA GLY A 124 10.52 -1.78 -4.81
C GLY A 124 10.56 -1.72 -6.34
N ILE A 125 10.04 -2.76 -7.02
CA ILE A 125 10.10 -2.92 -8.48
C ILE A 125 8.75 -3.21 -9.13
N SER A 126 7.64 -3.19 -8.37
CA SER A 126 6.31 -3.59 -8.84
C SER A 126 5.51 -2.45 -9.47
N THR A 127 5.88 -1.20 -9.17
CA THR A 127 5.13 0.00 -9.57
C THR A 127 4.79 0.06 -11.08
N PRO A 128 5.71 -0.23 -12.03
CA PRO A 128 5.36 -0.20 -13.45
C PRO A 128 4.26 -1.22 -13.83
N GLY A 129 4.28 -2.43 -13.25
CA GLY A 129 3.23 -3.43 -13.42
C GLY A 129 1.89 -3.00 -12.80
N HIS A 130 1.93 -2.36 -11.62
CA HIS A 130 0.74 -1.74 -11.01
C HIS A 130 0.13 -0.63 -11.87
N ILE A 131 0.98 0.18 -12.52
CA ILE A 131 0.57 1.22 -13.46
C ILE A 131 -0.09 0.62 -14.71
N MET A 132 0.43 -0.50 -15.22
CA MET A 132 -0.19 -1.21 -16.35
C MET A 132 -1.63 -1.62 -16.03
N ALA A 133 -1.88 -2.18 -14.85
CA ALA A 133 -3.24 -2.46 -14.38
C ALA A 133 -4.07 -1.16 -14.28
N SER A 134 -3.54 -0.14 -13.60
CA SER A 134 -4.23 1.14 -13.36
C SER A 134 -4.67 1.83 -14.65
N ARG A 135 -3.87 1.76 -15.73
CA ARG A 135 -4.20 2.31 -17.05
C ARG A 135 -5.45 1.67 -17.67
N ARG A 136 -5.69 0.37 -17.43
CA ARG A 136 -6.86 -0.37 -17.94
C ARG A 136 -8.12 -0.14 -17.10
N HIS A 137 -7.97 0.23 -15.83
CA HIS A 137 -9.08 0.41 -14.90
C HIS A 137 -9.21 1.87 -14.43
N ARG A 138 -9.42 2.77 -15.41
CA ARG A 138 -9.69 4.20 -15.15
C ARG A 138 -10.87 4.37 -14.19
N GLY A 139 -10.81 5.40 -13.34
CA GLY A 139 -11.80 5.66 -12.30
C GLY A 139 -11.45 5.04 -10.93
N ILE A 140 -10.32 4.33 -10.84
CA ILE A 140 -9.74 3.86 -9.58
C ILE A 140 -8.41 4.57 -9.38
N PHE A 141 -8.28 5.33 -8.30
CA PHE A 141 -7.07 6.07 -7.96
C PHE A 141 -6.02 5.14 -7.35
N PRO A 142 -4.83 4.99 -7.94
CA PRO A 142 -3.81 4.07 -7.42
C PRO A 142 -3.00 4.73 -6.30
N ILE A 143 -2.83 4.03 -5.18
CA ILE A 143 -1.85 4.37 -4.14
C ILE A 143 -0.61 3.50 -4.40
N LEU A 144 0.40 4.07 -5.06
CA LEU A 144 1.56 3.32 -5.57
C LEU A 144 2.69 3.19 -4.53
N ALA A 145 2.81 4.16 -3.63
CA ALA A 145 3.72 4.07 -2.50
C ALA A 145 2.93 3.62 -1.27
N GLN A 146 2.84 2.31 -1.02
CA GLN A 146 2.17 1.79 0.17
C GLN A 146 3.01 0.69 0.81
N GLN A 147 3.30 0.85 2.10
CA GLN A 147 3.88 -0.21 2.91
C GLN A 147 3.61 0.05 4.40
N SER A 148 3.37 -1.01 5.16
CA SER A 148 3.23 -0.90 6.62
C SER A 148 4.59 -0.80 7.32
N ILE A 149 4.61 -0.23 8.54
CA ILE A 149 5.81 -0.23 9.41
C ILE A 149 6.34 -1.66 9.59
N ARG A 150 5.44 -2.62 9.86
CA ARG A 150 5.76 -4.05 9.96
C ARG A 150 6.46 -4.60 8.71
N GLU A 151 6.00 -4.24 7.52
CA GLU A 151 6.62 -4.68 6.27
C GLU A 151 7.97 -4.00 6.02
N MET A 152 8.11 -2.71 6.34
CA MET A 152 9.38 -1.98 6.29
C MET A 152 10.44 -2.64 7.18
N THR A 153 10.10 -2.92 8.45
CA THR A 153 10.98 -3.66 9.35
C THR A 153 11.33 -5.05 8.80
N ARG A 154 10.36 -5.80 8.29
CA ARG A 154 10.59 -7.18 7.79
C ARG A 154 11.39 -7.27 6.51
N THR A 155 11.45 -6.19 5.73
CA THR A 155 12.21 -6.13 4.47
C THR A 155 13.51 -5.37 4.64
N ASN A 156 13.81 -4.84 5.84
CA ASN A 156 14.89 -3.89 6.08
C ASN A 156 14.85 -2.72 5.07
N ARG A 157 13.66 -2.18 4.83
CA ARG A 157 13.44 -1.01 3.96
C ARG A 157 13.04 0.20 4.79
N ALA A 158 13.53 1.37 4.41
CA ALA A 158 13.14 2.64 4.98
C ALA A 158 11.90 3.22 4.26
N ALA A 159 11.15 4.08 4.96
CA ALA A 159 10.02 4.83 4.38
C ALA A 159 10.44 5.64 3.14
N GLN A 160 11.67 6.18 3.14
CA GLN A 160 12.24 6.91 2.01
C GLN A 160 12.38 6.02 0.76
N GLU A 161 12.84 4.77 0.92
CA GLU A 161 12.98 3.82 -0.20
C GLU A 161 11.61 3.48 -0.81
N VAL A 162 10.58 3.29 0.02
CA VAL A 162 9.21 3.04 -0.45
C VAL A 162 8.70 4.19 -1.33
N MET A 163 8.92 5.43 -0.88
CA MET A 163 8.55 6.62 -1.66
C MET A 163 9.33 6.71 -2.97
N ASP A 164 10.65 6.57 -2.88
CA ASP A 164 11.55 6.79 -4.02
C ASP A 164 11.33 5.72 -5.09
N ASP A 165 11.18 4.44 -4.71
CA ASP A 165 10.91 3.33 -5.63
C ASP A 165 9.62 3.56 -6.44
N ALA A 166 8.55 4.05 -5.80
CA ALA A 166 7.30 4.37 -6.46
C ALA A 166 7.45 5.57 -7.41
N CYS A 167 8.11 6.65 -6.97
CA CYS A 167 8.33 7.85 -7.80
C CYS A 167 9.16 7.54 -9.05
N TRP A 168 10.22 6.74 -8.92
CA TRP A 168 11.03 6.29 -10.05
C TRP A 168 10.27 5.30 -10.94
N GLY A 169 9.45 4.42 -10.38
CA GLY A 169 8.56 3.54 -11.15
C GLY A 169 7.53 4.32 -11.97
N VAL A 170 6.97 5.40 -11.43
CA VAL A 170 6.07 6.34 -12.12
C VAL A 170 6.79 7.02 -13.29
N PHE A 171 8.01 7.50 -13.08
CA PHE A 171 8.81 8.10 -14.13
C PHE A 171 9.17 7.08 -15.23
N GLN A 172 9.65 5.90 -14.84
CA GLN A 172 10.00 4.79 -15.74
C GLN A 172 8.82 4.42 -16.64
N ALA A 173 7.61 4.31 -16.07
CA ALA A 173 6.42 3.91 -16.80
C ALA A 173 5.79 5.04 -17.65
N GLY A 174 6.29 6.27 -17.54
CA GLY A 174 5.68 7.43 -18.21
C GLY A 174 4.25 7.72 -17.73
N PHE A 175 4.00 7.61 -16.43
CA PHE A 175 2.66 7.76 -15.86
C PHE A 175 2.39 9.19 -15.40
N ASP A 176 1.64 9.94 -16.23
CA ASP A 176 1.35 11.36 -15.98
C ASP A 176 0.05 11.59 -15.18
N GLN A 177 -0.59 10.52 -14.71
CA GLN A 177 -1.83 10.63 -13.92
C GLN A 177 -1.50 10.73 -12.42
N PRO A 178 -2.37 11.37 -11.63
CA PRO A 178 -2.25 11.38 -10.17
C PRO A 178 -2.17 9.97 -9.57
N PHE A 179 -1.36 9.84 -8.53
CA PHE A 179 -1.25 8.64 -7.69
C PHE A 179 -1.04 9.06 -6.22
N GLY A 180 -1.23 8.13 -5.29
CA GLY A 180 -1.12 8.38 -3.85
C GLY A 180 0.03 7.66 -3.17
N SER A 181 0.26 8.06 -1.92
CA SER A 181 1.19 7.43 -0.99
C SER A 181 0.53 7.21 0.37
N ASP A 182 0.56 5.99 0.88
CA ASP A 182 -0.01 5.59 2.16
C ASP A 182 1.05 4.95 3.06
N ALA A 183 1.31 5.60 4.19
CA ALA A 183 2.06 5.00 5.28
C ALA A 183 1.07 4.15 6.08
N ASP A 184 1.24 2.83 6.02
CA ASP A 184 0.21 1.89 6.45
C ASP A 184 0.44 1.40 7.89
N HIS A 185 -0.63 1.12 8.63
CA HIS A 185 -0.61 0.61 10.02
C HIS A 185 0.39 1.32 10.98
N LEU A 186 0.35 2.65 11.07
CA LEU A 186 1.14 3.40 12.06
C LEU A 186 0.54 3.22 13.45
N LYS A 187 1.42 2.93 14.41
CA LYS A 187 1.06 2.80 15.83
C LYS A 187 1.64 3.90 16.70
N THR A 188 2.75 4.52 16.30
CA THR A 188 3.52 5.44 17.16
C THR A 188 3.71 6.82 16.52
N LEU A 189 3.98 7.84 17.35
CA LEU A 189 4.28 9.20 16.88
C LEU A 189 5.61 9.28 16.11
N ASP A 190 6.59 8.43 16.46
CA ASP A 190 7.89 8.39 15.79
C ASP A 190 7.77 7.87 14.34
N ASP A 191 6.87 6.90 14.13
CA ASP A 191 6.54 6.42 12.79
C ASP A 191 5.94 7.53 11.93
N ILE A 192 5.07 8.38 12.51
CA ILE A 192 4.50 9.54 11.81
C ILE A 192 5.63 10.42 11.30
N GLU A 193 6.54 10.83 12.18
CA GLU A 193 7.61 11.76 11.80
C GLU A 193 8.49 11.19 10.69
N THR A 194 8.80 9.90 10.75
CA THR A 194 9.58 9.20 9.74
C THR A 194 8.86 9.21 8.39
N CYS A 195 7.58 8.89 8.37
CA CYS A 195 6.79 8.84 7.14
C CYS A 195 6.48 10.24 6.58
N VAL A 196 6.26 11.25 7.44
CA VAL A 196 6.13 12.66 7.04
C VAL A 196 7.39 13.13 6.34
N LYS A 197 8.58 12.85 6.90
CA LYS A 197 9.87 13.21 6.29
C LYS A 197 10.06 12.57 4.92
N ALA A 198 9.60 11.33 4.74
CA ALA A 198 9.65 10.63 3.45
C ALA A 198 8.64 11.19 2.42
N GLY A 199 7.64 11.97 2.84
CA GLY A 199 6.67 12.62 1.96
C GLY A 199 5.36 11.86 1.73
N PHE A 200 4.98 10.97 2.64
CA PHE A 200 3.66 10.31 2.61
C PHE A 200 2.53 11.33 2.79
N LEU A 201 1.40 11.08 2.12
CA LEU A 201 0.22 11.97 2.16
C LEU A 201 -0.99 11.33 2.82
N MET A 202 -1.12 10.00 2.77
CA MET A 202 -2.10 9.24 3.51
C MET A 202 -1.40 8.54 4.68
N PHE A 203 -2.03 8.58 5.85
CA PHE A 203 -1.55 7.97 7.07
C PHE A 203 -2.66 7.08 7.64
N THR A 204 -2.39 5.79 7.67
CA THR A 204 -3.32 4.80 8.22
C THR A 204 -2.94 4.52 9.66
N ILE A 205 -3.78 4.98 10.58
CA ILE A 205 -3.57 4.77 12.01
C ILE A 205 -4.19 3.45 12.43
N ASP A 206 -3.38 2.62 13.08
CA ASP A 206 -3.78 1.37 13.70
C ASP A 206 -3.66 1.53 15.22
N PRO A 207 -4.77 1.85 15.91
CA PRO A 207 -4.82 1.94 17.35
C PRO A 207 -5.13 0.58 18.00
N GLY A 208 -4.90 -0.56 17.31
CA GLY A 208 -5.26 -1.91 17.76
C GLY A 208 -4.73 -2.26 19.15
N ASP A 209 -3.51 -1.80 19.49
CA ASP A 209 -2.90 -2.01 20.82
C ASP A 209 -3.68 -1.31 21.96
N HIS A 210 -4.59 -0.39 21.60
CA HIS A 210 -5.47 0.35 22.51
C HIS A 210 -6.93 -0.13 22.46
N VAL A 211 -7.23 -1.19 21.71
CA VAL A 211 -8.55 -1.83 21.69
C VAL A 211 -8.62 -2.87 22.81
N ASP A 212 -9.67 -2.80 23.63
CA ASP A 212 -9.91 -3.79 24.69
C ASP A 212 -10.82 -4.92 24.20
N ASP A 213 -10.22 -5.96 23.61
CA ASP A 213 -10.94 -7.15 23.13
C ASP A 213 -11.70 -7.89 24.25
N GLY A 214 -11.31 -7.70 25.52
CA GLY A 214 -12.04 -8.24 26.66
C GLY A 214 -13.46 -7.67 26.78
N ALA A 215 -13.69 -6.49 26.22
CA ALA A 215 -14.98 -5.81 26.25
C ALA A 215 -16.12 -6.65 25.67
N ASP A 216 -15.88 -7.59 24.76
CA ASP A 216 -16.95 -8.40 24.16
C ASP A 216 -17.51 -9.47 25.09
N THR A 217 -16.72 -9.94 26.06
CA THR A 217 -17.06 -11.11 26.88
C THR A 217 -17.17 -10.81 28.37
N GLU A 218 -16.63 -9.67 28.81
CA GLU A 218 -16.67 -9.28 30.21
C GLU A 218 -18.09 -8.91 30.70
N PRO A 219 -18.39 -9.18 31.99
CA PRO A 219 -19.65 -8.82 32.61
C PRO A 219 -19.76 -7.31 32.81
N LEU A 220 -21.01 -6.80 32.82
CA LEU A 220 -21.32 -5.37 32.88
C LEU A 220 -20.64 -4.64 34.06
N GLU A 221 -20.63 -5.20 35.26
CA GLU A 221 -19.98 -4.59 36.45
C GLU A 221 -18.49 -4.27 36.22
N LYS A 222 -17.79 -5.16 35.52
CA LYS A 222 -16.38 -4.96 35.17
C LYS A 222 -16.23 -3.90 34.08
N LEU A 223 -17.14 -3.87 33.11
CA LEU A 223 -17.17 -2.87 32.06
C LEU A 223 -17.46 -1.48 32.62
N GLU A 224 -18.39 -1.34 33.56
CA GLU A 224 -18.69 -0.09 34.27
C GLU A 224 -17.44 0.45 34.96
N SER A 225 -16.70 -0.41 35.65
CA SER A 225 -15.42 -0.03 36.29
C SER A 225 -14.36 0.44 35.26
N LYS A 226 -14.27 -0.22 34.10
CA LYS A 226 -13.37 0.20 33.01
C LYS A 226 -13.84 1.49 32.34
N PHE A 227 -15.15 1.69 32.23
CA PHE A 227 -15.75 2.86 31.60
C PHE A 227 -15.47 4.12 32.41
N GLU A 228 -15.62 4.06 33.73
CA GLU A 228 -15.26 5.17 34.63
C GLU A 228 -13.78 5.56 34.55
N THR A 229 -12.91 4.63 34.16
CA THR A 229 -11.45 4.85 34.06
C THR A 229 -10.96 5.11 32.63
N LEU A 230 -11.84 5.31 31.65
CA LEU A 230 -11.45 5.77 30.32
C LEU A 230 -10.75 7.14 30.42
N PRO A 231 -9.88 7.51 29.45
CA PRO A 231 -9.19 8.79 29.45
C PRO A 231 -10.14 9.93 29.06
N TRP A 232 -11.10 10.25 29.93
CA TRP A 232 -12.20 11.18 29.66
C TRP A 232 -11.74 12.59 29.33
N ASP A 233 -10.64 13.04 29.92
CA ASP A 233 -10.02 14.34 29.60
C ASP A 233 -9.51 14.38 28.16
N GLU A 234 -8.83 13.32 27.69
CA GLU A 234 -8.37 13.21 26.30
C GLU A 234 -9.53 13.05 25.32
N LEU A 235 -10.58 12.35 25.76
CA LEU A 235 -11.83 12.21 25.02
C LEU A 235 -12.70 13.47 25.10
N GLU A 236 -12.33 14.53 25.82
CA GLU A 236 -13.11 15.77 25.90
C GLU A 236 -14.61 15.52 26.20
N SER A 237 -14.90 14.61 27.13
CA SER A 237 -16.27 14.28 27.55
C SER A 237 -16.28 13.64 28.94
N SER A 238 -17.40 13.04 29.33
CA SER A 238 -17.58 12.35 30.60
C SER A 238 -18.42 11.08 30.43
N PRO A 239 -18.40 10.16 31.40
CA PRO A 239 -19.26 8.96 31.39
C PRO A 239 -20.74 9.31 31.12
N ARG A 240 -21.27 10.27 31.88
CA ARG A 240 -22.68 10.68 31.82
C ARG A 240 -23.07 11.25 30.46
N GLU A 241 -22.24 12.13 29.90
CA GLU A 241 -22.50 12.72 28.59
C GLU A 241 -22.44 11.67 27.47
N THR A 242 -21.52 10.72 27.57
CA THR A 242 -21.38 9.64 26.58
C THR A 242 -22.59 8.74 26.58
N VAL A 243 -23.07 8.31 27.75
CA VAL A 243 -24.33 7.52 27.86
C VAL A 243 -25.50 8.32 27.30
N ALA A 244 -25.70 9.58 27.74
CA ALA A 244 -26.80 10.41 27.26
C ALA A 244 -26.78 10.68 25.75
N ARG A 245 -25.59 10.67 25.13
CA ARG A 245 -25.42 10.87 23.69
C ARG A 245 -25.86 9.67 22.88
N TYR A 246 -25.55 8.47 23.36
CA TYR A 246 -25.65 7.23 22.58
C TYR A 246 -26.78 6.31 22.99
N GLU A 247 -27.29 6.35 24.23
CA GLU A 247 -28.41 5.50 24.69
C GLU A 247 -29.73 5.94 24.05
N LYS A 248 -29.88 5.63 22.76
CA LYS A 248 -31.03 5.99 21.92
C LYS A 248 -31.07 5.12 20.67
N ALA A 249 -32.23 5.13 20.03
CA ALA A 249 -32.38 4.64 18.67
C ALA A 249 -31.76 5.64 17.67
N VAL A 250 -31.01 5.13 16.70
CA VAL A 250 -30.47 5.91 15.58
C VAL A 250 -31.00 5.35 14.27
N ASP A 251 -31.78 6.14 13.54
CA ASP A 251 -32.31 5.73 12.24
C ASP A 251 -31.25 5.88 11.13
N LEU A 252 -30.94 4.77 10.47
CA LEU A 252 -30.13 4.73 9.26
C LEU A 252 -30.98 4.28 8.06
N PRO A 253 -30.55 4.57 6.82
CA PRO A 253 -31.25 4.08 5.62
C PRO A 253 -31.45 2.56 5.57
N THR A 254 -30.63 1.80 6.31
CA THR A 254 -30.67 0.33 6.40
C THR A 254 -31.48 -0.20 7.59
N GLY A 255 -32.10 0.67 8.39
CA GLY A 255 -32.83 0.33 9.61
C GLY A 255 -32.32 1.09 10.82
N THR A 256 -32.90 0.81 11.98
CA THR A 256 -32.58 1.48 13.26
C THR A 256 -31.46 0.74 13.99
N LEU A 257 -30.49 1.49 14.52
CA LEU A 257 -29.49 1.01 15.47
C LEU A 257 -29.91 1.41 16.88
N ASP A 258 -30.31 0.43 17.68
CA ASP A 258 -30.60 0.64 19.09
C ASP A 258 -29.35 0.43 19.94
N PHE A 259 -29.15 1.37 20.85
CA PHE A 259 -28.11 1.35 21.86
C PHE A 259 -28.75 1.34 23.25
N SER A 260 -28.64 0.20 23.93
CA SER A 260 -28.82 0.13 25.39
C SER A 260 -27.62 0.76 26.10
N ALA A 261 -27.79 1.16 27.37
CA ALA A 261 -26.68 1.62 28.22
C ALA A 261 -25.48 0.65 28.20
N GLU A 262 -25.73 -0.66 28.29
CA GLU A 262 -24.69 -1.69 28.22
C GLU A 262 -23.94 -1.66 26.88
N GLN A 263 -24.63 -1.52 25.74
CA GLN A 263 -23.97 -1.43 24.43
C GLN A 263 -23.11 -0.16 24.30
N VAL A 264 -23.55 0.96 24.87
CA VAL A 264 -22.75 2.20 24.90
C VAL A 264 -21.47 1.98 25.71
N ILE A 265 -21.61 1.44 26.94
CA ILE A 265 -20.49 1.15 27.83
C ILE A 265 -19.51 0.18 27.13
N ARG A 266 -20.01 -0.88 26.51
CA ARG A 266 -19.20 -1.88 25.83
C ARG A 266 -18.40 -1.29 24.67
N ALA A 267 -19.05 -0.52 23.79
CA ALA A 267 -18.39 0.15 22.68
C ALA A 267 -17.32 1.15 23.16
N ALA A 268 -17.64 1.92 24.21
CA ALA A 268 -16.72 2.89 24.78
C ALA A 268 -15.53 2.26 25.50
N VAL A 269 -15.72 1.17 26.24
CA VAL A 269 -14.62 0.42 26.86
C VAL A 269 -13.72 -0.18 25.78
N LYS A 270 -14.31 -0.80 24.75
CA LYS A 270 -13.56 -1.42 23.65
C LYS A 270 -12.73 -0.41 22.87
N TYR A 271 -13.30 0.75 22.51
CA TYR A 271 -12.68 1.67 21.55
C TYR A 271 -12.28 3.04 22.09
N GLY A 272 -12.66 3.43 23.31
CA GLY A 272 -12.42 4.80 23.80
C GLY A 272 -10.93 5.16 23.88
N ARG A 273 -10.08 4.23 24.32
CA ARG A 273 -8.61 4.42 24.29
C ARG A 273 -8.07 4.48 22.87
N ALA A 274 -8.59 3.66 21.97
CA ALA A 274 -8.23 3.69 20.55
C ALA A 274 -8.60 5.03 19.86
N VAL A 275 -9.77 5.60 20.21
CA VAL A 275 -10.19 6.93 19.75
C VAL A 275 -9.27 8.03 20.28
N ALA A 276 -8.92 8.00 21.58
CA ALA A 276 -8.00 8.96 22.18
C ALA A 276 -6.61 8.90 21.54
N HIS A 277 -6.08 7.69 21.31
CA HIS A 277 -4.81 7.50 20.61
C HIS A 277 -4.84 8.06 19.18
N THR A 278 -5.90 7.72 18.43
CA THR A 278 -6.11 8.22 17.05
C THR A 278 -6.16 9.76 17.03
N LEU A 279 -6.84 10.38 18.01
CA LEU A 279 -6.88 11.84 18.16
C LEU A 279 -5.48 12.43 18.38
N GLY A 280 -4.67 11.80 19.25
CA GLY A 280 -3.28 12.21 19.47
C GLY A 280 -2.44 12.15 18.20
N MET A 281 -2.54 11.06 17.44
CA MET A 281 -1.86 10.89 16.16
C MET A 281 -2.32 11.91 15.11
N TYR A 282 -3.63 12.16 15.01
CA TYR A 282 -4.19 13.19 14.13
C TYR A 282 -3.69 14.59 14.48
N ARG A 283 -3.70 14.97 15.77
CA ARG A 283 -3.19 16.28 16.23
C ARG A 283 -1.70 16.44 15.93
N ARG A 284 -0.92 15.36 16.02
CA ARG A 284 0.50 15.38 15.63
C ARG A 284 0.65 15.63 14.12
N LEU A 285 -0.13 14.96 13.28
CA LEU A 285 -0.14 15.20 11.83
C LEU A 285 -0.53 16.64 11.49
N VAL A 286 -1.57 17.19 12.12
CA VAL A 286 -1.96 18.60 11.96
C VAL A 286 -0.82 19.55 12.34
N THR A 287 -0.08 19.24 13.41
CA THR A 287 1.08 20.05 13.82
C THR A 287 2.22 20.00 12.80
N LEU A 288 2.47 18.84 12.18
CA LEU A 288 3.58 18.64 11.25
C LEU A 288 3.30 19.12 9.84
N LEU A 289 2.08 18.91 9.34
CA LEU A 289 1.70 19.12 7.94
C LEU A 289 0.68 20.25 7.75
N GLY A 290 -0.05 20.62 8.79
CA GLY A 290 -1.23 21.49 8.69
C GLY A 290 -2.49 20.71 8.30
N GLU A 291 -3.64 21.19 8.77
CA GLU A 291 -4.93 20.59 8.45
C GLU A 291 -5.22 20.67 6.94
N GLY A 292 -5.67 19.55 6.34
CA GLY A 292 -6.02 19.49 4.92
C GLY A 292 -4.85 19.27 3.96
N ASN A 293 -3.63 19.12 4.46
CA ASN A 293 -2.44 18.78 3.66
C ASN A 293 -2.06 17.29 3.73
N PHE A 294 -2.91 16.48 4.36
CA PHE A 294 -2.77 15.03 4.48
C PHE A 294 -4.15 14.37 4.56
N GLU A 295 -4.16 13.06 4.38
CA GLU A 295 -5.32 12.19 4.53
C GLU A 295 -5.10 11.23 5.69
N LEU A 296 -6.15 11.03 6.48
CA LEU A 296 -6.15 10.05 7.56
C LEU A 296 -7.03 8.87 7.17
N GLU A 297 -6.55 7.66 7.39
CA GLU A 297 -7.37 6.47 7.51
C GLU A 297 -7.32 5.96 8.95
N VAL A 298 -8.45 5.50 9.47
CA VAL A 298 -8.52 4.86 10.78
C VAL A 298 -8.82 3.38 10.59
N SER A 299 -7.93 2.51 11.08
CA SER A 299 -8.10 1.06 10.95
C SER A 299 -8.33 0.40 12.30
N VAL A 300 -9.40 -0.37 12.42
CA VAL A 300 -9.69 -1.26 13.55
C VAL A 300 -9.98 -2.67 13.04
N ASP A 301 -9.27 -3.08 11.99
CA ASP A 301 -9.43 -4.38 11.32
C ASP A 301 -8.72 -5.53 12.04
N GLU A 302 -7.60 -5.25 12.72
CA GLU A 302 -6.79 -6.24 13.46
C GLU A 302 -7.30 -6.50 14.90
N THR A 303 -8.61 -6.40 15.17
CA THR A 303 -9.21 -6.74 16.49
C THR A 303 -9.55 -8.23 16.61
N ALA A 304 -9.79 -8.77 17.80
CA ALA A 304 -10.10 -10.20 17.95
C ALA A 304 -11.51 -10.56 17.44
N THR A 305 -12.47 -9.64 17.59
CA THR A 305 -13.88 -9.84 17.21
C THR A 305 -14.33 -8.87 16.12
N PRO A 306 -15.27 -9.27 15.24
CA PRO A 306 -15.84 -8.36 14.25
C PRO A 306 -16.42 -7.09 14.86
N THR A 307 -16.14 -5.95 14.26
CA THR A 307 -16.70 -4.66 14.66
C THR A 307 -18.21 -4.66 14.40
N THR A 308 -19.00 -4.43 15.44
CA THR A 308 -20.45 -4.31 15.29
C THR A 308 -20.84 -2.97 14.65
N PRO A 309 -22.03 -2.84 14.04
CA PRO A 309 -22.52 -1.55 13.55
C PRO A 309 -22.57 -0.48 14.65
N GLN A 310 -22.94 -0.85 15.89
CA GLN A 310 -22.95 0.06 17.03
C GLN A 310 -21.55 0.59 17.36
N GLU A 311 -20.55 -0.30 17.36
CA GLU A 311 -19.15 0.05 17.60
C GLU A 311 -18.59 0.95 16.48
N HIS A 312 -18.86 0.63 15.21
CA HIS A 312 -18.48 1.50 14.09
C HIS A 312 -19.12 2.88 14.23
N TYR A 313 -20.42 2.94 14.54
CA TYR A 313 -21.12 4.22 14.75
C TYR A 313 -20.52 5.01 15.91
N TYR A 314 -20.22 4.36 17.04
CA TYR A 314 -19.56 4.99 18.20
C TYR A 314 -18.20 5.60 17.80
N VAL A 315 -17.32 4.81 17.17
CA VAL A 315 -15.99 5.27 16.76
C VAL A 315 -16.09 6.46 15.80
N ALA A 316 -16.86 6.34 14.72
CA ALA A 316 -16.99 7.41 13.74
C ALA A 316 -17.65 8.67 14.33
N SER A 317 -18.61 8.52 15.23
CA SER A 317 -19.28 9.64 15.89
C SER A 317 -18.34 10.38 16.85
N GLU A 318 -17.55 9.64 17.64
CA GLU A 318 -16.56 10.25 18.54
C GLU A 318 -15.43 10.95 17.78
N LEU A 319 -14.88 10.32 16.73
CA LEU A 319 -13.86 10.96 15.88
C LEU A 319 -14.39 12.27 15.29
N ARG A 320 -15.63 12.28 14.79
CA ARG A 320 -16.27 13.51 14.27
C ARG A 320 -16.46 14.56 15.36
N ARG A 321 -16.92 14.17 16.54
CA ARG A 321 -17.14 15.07 17.68
C ARG A 321 -15.83 15.74 18.11
N LEU A 322 -14.73 14.99 18.07
CA LEU A 322 -13.39 15.45 18.41
C LEU A 322 -12.70 16.24 17.28
N GLY A 323 -13.39 16.48 16.16
CA GLY A 323 -12.89 17.28 15.04
C GLY A 323 -11.85 16.56 14.17
N VAL A 324 -11.72 15.23 14.28
CA VAL A 324 -10.86 14.44 13.40
C VAL A 324 -11.42 14.48 11.98
N ARG A 325 -10.56 14.66 10.98
CA ARG A 325 -10.91 14.53 9.57
C ARG A 325 -10.20 13.32 8.99
N TRP A 326 -10.98 12.40 8.41
CA TRP A 326 -10.47 11.17 7.79
C TRP A 326 -11.17 10.92 6.46
N VAL A 327 -10.50 10.20 5.57
CA VAL A 327 -11.01 9.87 4.24
C VAL A 327 -11.52 8.45 4.15
N SER A 328 -11.14 7.59 5.10
CA SER A 328 -11.54 6.18 5.13
C SER A 328 -11.46 5.56 6.51
N LEU A 329 -12.25 4.52 6.74
CA LEU A 329 -12.26 3.72 7.96
C LEU A 329 -12.32 2.22 7.60
N ALA A 330 -11.44 1.42 8.18
CA ALA A 330 -11.39 -0.04 8.02
C ALA A 330 -11.85 -0.75 9.30
N PRO A 331 -13.11 -1.24 9.37
CA PRO A 331 -13.55 -2.07 10.49
C PRO A 331 -13.09 -3.53 10.32
N ARG A 332 -13.12 -4.33 11.39
CA ARG A 332 -13.05 -5.78 11.28
C ARG A 332 -14.39 -6.34 10.81
N PHE A 333 -14.46 -6.79 9.57
CA PHE A 333 -15.69 -7.39 9.03
C PHE A 333 -15.95 -8.80 9.59
N VAL A 334 -17.18 -9.29 9.39
CA VAL A 334 -17.54 -10.68 9.70
C VAL A 334 -16.88 -11.67 8.74
N GLY A 335 -16.60 -12.87 9.23
CA GLY A 335 -15.77 -13.88 8.53
C GLY A 335 -14.28 -13.55 8.65
N GLU A 336 -13.46 -14.22 7.85
CA GLU A 336 -12.01 -14.11 7.95
C GLU A 336 -11.39 -13.56 6.65
N PHE A 337 -10.43 -12.66 6.84
CA PHE A 337 -9.70 -11.97 5.79
C PHE A 337 -8.23 -12.39 5.80
N GLU A 338 -7.98 -13.71 5.75
CA GLU A 338 -6.63 -14.28 5.82
C GLU A 338 -5.76 -13.88 4.62
N LYS A 339 -4.44 -13.93 4.79
CA LYS A 339 -3.48 -13.32 3.86
C LYS A 339 -3.27 -14.19 2.62
N GLY A 340 -3.47 -13.61 1.44
CA GLY A 340 -3.20 -14.28 0.16
C GLY A 340 -4.30 -15.23 -0.31
N VAL A 341 -5.44 -15.30 0.35
CA VAL A 341 -6.56 -16.20 -0.01
C VAL A 341 -7.88 -15.41 -0.12
N ASP A 342 -8.91 -16.04 -0.71
CA ASP A 342 -10.25 -15.45 -0.79
C ASP A 342 -10.92 -15.40 0.60
N TYR A 343 -12.03 -14.67 0.70
CA TYR A 343 -12.83 -14.55 1.91
C TYR A 343 -13.32 -15.90 2.42
N ILE A 344 -13.25 -16.10 3.74
CA ILE A 344 -13.75 -17.30 4.42
C ILE A 344 -14.94 -16.90 5.29
N GLY A 345 -16.15 -17.32 4.91
CA GLY A 345 -17.36 -17.05 5.66
C GLY A 345 -18.63 -17.08 4.81
N ASP A 346 -19.74 -16.66 5.41
CA ASP A 346 -21.03 -16.56 4.72
C ASP A 346 -21.16 -15.22 3.98
N LEU A 347 -21.24 -15.27 2.64
CA LEU A 347 -21.34 -14.07 1.80
C LEU A 347 -22.64 -13.28 2.04
N GLY A 348 -23.72 -13.96 2.47
CA GLY A 348 -24.98 -13.31 2.84
C GLY A 348 -24.83 -12.45 4.10
N ALA A 349 -24.18 -12.99 5.13
CA ALA A 349 -23.86 -12.32 6.37
C ALA A 349 -22.90 -11.15 6.14
N PHE A 350 -21.84 -11.34 5.33
CA PHE A 350 -20.96 -10.26 4.92
C PHE A 350 -21.74 -9.13 4.23
N ARG A 351 -22.55 -9.46 3.22
CA ARG A 351 -23.38 -8.47 2.51
C ARG A 351 -24.29 -7.70 3.45
N ALA A 352 -24.99 -8.39 4.36
CA ALA A 352 -25.90 -7.76 5.31
C ALA A 352 -25.16 -6.78 6.24
N LYS A 353 -24.02 -7.19 6.79
CA LYS A 353 -23.21 -6.35 7.69
C LYS A 353 -22.51 -5.20 6.96
N PHE A 354 -21.95 -5.45 5.78
CA PHE A 354 -21.31 -4.42 4.96
C PHE A 354 -22.29 -3.31 4.58
N LYS A 355 -23.56 -3.63 4.28
CA LYS A 355 -24.61 -2.61 4.06
C LYS A 355 -24.79 -1.68 5.26
N GLN A 356 -24.79 -2.22 6.48
CA GLN A 356 -24.92 -1.42 7.70
C GLN A 356 -23.72 -0.50 7.90
N HIS A 357 -22.49 -1.00 7.71
CA HIS A 357 -21.28 -0.18 7.81
C HIS A 357 -21.21 0.91 6.74
N ALA A 358 -21.57 0.61 5.49
CA ALA A 358 -21.64 1.61 4.43
C ALA A 358 -22.70 2.69 4.70
N ALA A 359 -23.83 2.32 5.31
CA ALA A 359 -24.85 3.28 5.73
C ALA A 359 -24.35 4.21 6.85
N ILE A 360 -23.60 3.67 7.82
CA ILE A 360 -22.93 4.48 8.86
C ILE A 360 -21.92 5.45 8.23
N ALA A 361 -21.09 4.96 7.30
CA ALA A 361 -20.12 5.79 6.59
C ALA A 361 -20.74 6.94 5.83
N LYS A 362 -21.90 6.71 5.21
CA LYS A 362 -22.68 7.75 4.55
C LYS A 362 -23.32 8.73 5.55
N ALA A 363 -23.83 8.25 6.68
CA ALA A 363 -24.53 9.08 7.66
C ALA A 363 -23.59 9.97 8.47
N LEU A 364 -22.43 9.44 8.87
CA LEU A 364 -21.47 10.14 9.73
C LEU A 364 -20.32 10.79 8.96
N GLY A 365 -20.09 10.39 7.70
CA GLY A 365 -19.03 10.91 6.84
C GLY A 365 -19.40 12.15 6.03
N PRO A 366 -18.91 12.27 4.78
CA PRO A 366 -18.51 11.15 3.93
C PRO A 366 -17.05 10.68 4.19
N TYR A 367 -16.87 9.36 4.31
CA TYR A 367 -15.60 8.64 4.24
C TYR A 367 -15.81 7.31 3.52
N LYS A 368 -14.72 6.72 3.00
CA LYS A 368 -14.74 5.45 2.29
C LYS A 368 -14.73 4.28 3.27
N MET A 369 -15.37 3.18 2.89
CA MET A 369 -15.10 1.89 3.53
C MET A 369 -13.75 1.37 3.05
N SER A 370 -12.81 1.13 3.95
CA SER A 370 -11.51 0.55 3.61
C SER A 370 -11.50 -0.96 3.86
N ILE A 371 -11.01 -1.73 2.89
CA ILE A 371 -10.86 -3.18 2.95
C ILE A 371 -9.37 -3.50 3.11
N HIS A 372 -8.97 -3.75 4.34
CA HIS A 372 -7.66 -4.29 4.67
C HIS A 372 -7.56 -5.77 4.36
N SER A 373 -6.33 -6.27 4.21
CA SER A 373 -6.07 -7.64 3.72
C SER A 373 -6.86 -7.94 2.44
N GLY A 374 -7.04 -6.89 1.63
CA GLY A 374 -8.01 -6.88 0.55
C GLY A 374 -7.61 -7.79 -0.60
N SER A 375 -6.33 -8.12 -0.75
CA SER A 375 -5.86 -8.98 -1.85
C SER A 375 -6.58 -10.33 -1.87
N ASP A 376 -6.88 -10.78 -3.09
CA ASP A 376 -7.46 -12.07 -3.43
C ASP A 376 -8.88 -12.31 -2.90
N LYS A 377 -9.52 -11.32 -2.26
CA LYS A 377 -10.91 -11.37 -1.77
C LYS A 377 -11.95 -11.25 -2.89
N PHE A 378 -11.75 -12.00 -3.97
CA PHE A 378 -12.53 -11.90 -5.21
C PHE A 378 -14.03 -12.10 -5.00
N SER A 379 -14.42 -12.98 -4.08
CA SER A 379 -15.83 -13.29 -3.82
C SER A 379 -16.63 -12.12 -3.23
N ILE A 380 -15.98 -11.21 -2.50
CA ILE A 380 -16.66 -10.06 -1.87
C ILE A 380 -16.60 -8.78 -2.70
N TYR A 381 -15.69 -8.67 -3.68
CA TYR A 381 -15.55 -7.45 -4.47
C TYR A 381 -16.82 -7.01 -5.19
N PRO A 382 -17.62 -7.89 -5.83
CA PRO A 382 -18.89 -7.48 -6.42
C PRO A 382 -19.88 -6.93 -5.39
N ILE A 383 -19.88 -7.49 -4.17
CA ILE A 383 -20.72 -7.02 -3.06
C ILE A 383 -20.27 -5.63 -2.61
N VAL A 384 -18.96 -5.44 -2.46
CA VAL A 384 -18.35 -4.17 -2.07
C VAL A 384 -18.62 -3.09 -3.12
N ALA A 385 -18.42 -3.40 -4.41
CA ALA A 385 -18.66 -2.49 -5.53
C ALA A 385 -20.13 -2.05 -5.61
N GLU A 386 -21.07 -3.00 -5.47
CA GLU A 386 -22.51 -2.73 -5.48
C GLU A 386 -22.93 -1.80 -4.34
N ILE A 387 -22.43 -2.04 -3.12
CA ILE A 387 -22.91 -1.35 -1.91
C ILE A 387 -22.19 -0.02 -1.70
N ALA A 388 -20.87 0.02 -1.82
CA ALA A 388 -20.06 1.22 -1.54
C ALA A 388 -19.89 2.11 -2.77
N GLY A 389 -20.07 1.57 -3.99
CA GLY A 389 -19.92 2.32 -5.22
C GLY A 389 -18.52 2.94 -5.31
N GLN A 390 -18.45 4.27 -5.36
CA GLN A 390 -17.18 5.02 -5.40
C GLN A 390 -16.53 5.20 -4.01
N MET A 391 -17.24 4.95 -2.92
CA MET A 391 -16.78 5.23 -1.56
C MET A 391 -16.06 4.01 -0.94
N VAL A 392 -15.07 3.48 -1.65
CA VAL A 392 -14.30 2.31 -1.21
C VAL A 392 -12.80 2.51 -1.43
N HIS A 393 -12.03 2.06 -0.44
CA HIS A 393 -10.60 1.83 -0.58
C HIS A 393 -10.30 0.33 -0.40
N VAL A 394 -9.44 -0.25 -1.23
CA VAL A 394 -8.98 -1.64 -1.06
C VAL A 394 -7.48 -1.65 -0.98
N LYS A 395 -6.91 -2.35 -0.01
CA LYS A 395 -5.46 -2.45 0.17
C LYS A 395 -4.93 -3.82 -0.22
N THR A 396 -3.91 -3.83 -1.08
CA THR A 396 -3.12 -5.01 -1.41
C THR A 396 -1.64 -4.73 -1.15
N ALA A 397 -0.87 -5.78 -0.86
CA ALA A 397 0.58 -5.66 -0.74
C ALA A 397 1.26 -7.00 -1.06
N GLY A 398 1.06 -8.00 -0.20
CA GLY A 398 1.76 -9.28 -0.31
C GLY A 398 1.42 -10.10 -1.56
N THR A 399 0.28 -9.86 -2.22
CA THR A 399 -0.01 -10.54 -3.49
C THR A 399 0.94 -10.13 -4.61
N SER A 400 1.47 -8.89 -4.62
CA SER A 400 2.53 -8.49 -5.58
C SER A 400 3.78 -9.38 -5.42
N TYR A 401 4.13 -9.71 -4.17
CA TYR A 401 5.22 -10.63 -3.87
C TYR A 401 4.91 -12.09 -4.29
N LEU A 402 3.67 -12.56 -4.09
CA LEU A 402 3.26 -13.88 -4.58
C LEU A 402 3.32 -13.98 -6.11
N GLU A 403 2.96 -12.92 -6.82
CA GLU A 403 3.06 -12.87 -8.27
C GLU A 403 4.52 -12.78 -8.75
N ALA A 404 5.43 -12.19 -7.96
CA ALA A 404 6.87 -12.31 -8.21
C ALA A 404 7.32 -13.77 -8.10
N LEU A 405 6.91 -14.48 -7.04
CA LEU A 405 7.20 -15.91 -6.89
C LEU A 405 6.58 -16.76 -8.01
N ARG A 406 5.42 -16.36 -8.55
CA ARG A 406 4.82 -17.01 -9.72
C ARG A 406 5.72 -16.94 -10.94
N VAL A 407 6.34 -15.79 -11.21
CA VAL A 407 7.33 -15.67 -12.30
C VAL A 407 8.51 -16.60 -12.08
N LEU A 408 9.08 -16.60 -10.86
CA LEU A 408 10.19 -17.50 -10.52
C LEU A 408 9.80 -18.98 -10.68
N SER A 409 8.59 -19.37 -10.28
CA SER A 409 8.12 -20.76 -10.43
C SER A 409 8.04 -21.25 -11.88
N GLN A 410 8.05 -20.33 -12.85
CA GLN A 410 7.96 -20.62 -14.28
C GLN A 410 9.30 -20.47 -15.01
N LEU A 411 10.12 -19.50 -14.60
CA LEU A 411 11.33 -19.09 -15.33
C LEU A 411 12.62 -19.36 -14.55
N GLU A 412 12.55 -19.50 -13.22
CA GLU A 412 13.68 -19.64 -12.29
C GLU A 412 13.38 -20.73 -11.25
N THR A 413 13.04 -21.92 -11.75
CA THR A 413 12.47 -23.01 -10.95
C THR A 413 13.36 -23.40 -9.77
N GLU A 414 14.68 -23.44 -9.96
CA GLU A 414 15.64 -23.74 -8.89
C GLU A 414 15.59 -22.71 -7.76
N LEU A 415 15.57 -21.41 -8.08
CA LEU A 415 15.46 -20.37 -7.06
C LEU A 415 14.11 -20.44 -6.33
N PHE A 416 13.02 -20.70 -7.07
CA PHE A 416 11.70 -20.89 -6.46
C PHE A 416 11.67 -22.08 -5.51
N ARG A 417 12.29 -23.21 -5.88
CA ARG A 417 12.41 -24.43 -5.03
C ARG A 417 13.14 -24.14 -3.73
N GLU A 418 14.27 -23.42 -3.80
CA GLU A 418 15.01 -23.01 -2.61
C GLU A 418 14.17 -22.12 -1.68
N ILE A 419 13.42 -21.17 -2.25
CA ILE A 419 12.53 -20.28 -1.50
C ILE A 419 11.38 -21.06 -0.87
N LEU A 420 10.76 -22.01 -1.60
CA LEU A 420 9.69 -22.86 -1.10
C LEU A 420 10.12 -23.65 0.13
N ASP A 421 11.25 -24.37 0.04
CA ASP A 421 11.71 -25.18 1.17
C ASP A 421 12.14 -24.32 2.36
N PHE A 422 12.73 -23.16 2.09
CA PHE A 422 13.05 -22.20 3.15
C PHE A 422 11.78 -21.63 3.82
N ALA A 423 10.77 -21.25 3.04
CA ALA A 423 9.48 -20.79 3.55
C ALA A 423 8.81 -21.85 4.43
N ARG A 424 8.81 -23.11 3.99
CA ARG A 424 8.30 -24.25 4.78
C ARG A 424 9.00 -24.37 6.14
N GLN A 425 10.32 -24.15 6.19
CA GLN A 425 11.09 -24.19 7.45
C GLN A 425 10.78 -22.99 8.37
N ARG A 426 10.47 -21.82 7.80
CA ARG A 426 10.24 -20.57 8.54
C ARG A 426 8.79 -20.35 8.95
N TYR A 427 7.83 -21.02 8.31
CA TYR A 427 6.41 -20.74 8.43
C TYR A 427 5.91 -20.62 9.87
N GLU A 428 6.19 -21.62 10.73
CA GLU A 428 5.71 -21.61 12.12
C GLU A 428 6.28 -20.44 12.94
N THR A 429 7.48 -19.95 12.60
CA THR A 429 8.03 -18.75 13.22
C THR A 429 7.38 -17.48 12.65
N ASP A 430 7.31 -17.37 11.33
CA ASP A 430 6.94 -16.12 10.65
C ASP A 430 5.42 -15.85 10.69
N ARG A 431 4.60 -16.89 10.83
CA ARG A 431 3.14 -16.79 10.97
C ARG A 431 2.70 -16.17 12.30
N ALA A 432 3.57 -16.11 13.31
CA ALA A 432 3.19 -15.75 14.69
C ALA A 432 2.52 -14.36 14.82
N SER A 433 2.75 -13.46 13.85
CA SER A 433 2.13 -12.13 13.81
C SER A 433 1.11 -11.98 12.68
N TYR A 434 0.61 -13.08 12.12
CA TYR A 434 -0.37 -13.09 11.05
C TYR A 434 -1.53 -14.01 11.41
N HIS A 435 -2.72 -13.55 11.09
CA HIS A 435 -3.91 -14.37 11.13
C HIS A 435 -4.00 -15.19 9.83
N VAL A 436 -3.52 -16.44 9.90
CA VAL A 436 -3.46 -17.42 8.79
C VAL A 436 -3.72 -18.84 9.32
N SER A 437 -4.37 -19.68 8.52
CA SER A 437 -4.84 -21.01 8.93
C SER A 437 -4.18 -22.18 8.19
N ALA A 438 -3.18 -21.91 7.34
CA ALA A 438 -2.49 -22.92 6.55
C ALA A 438 -1.88 -24.04 7.38
N LYS A 439 -1.92 -25.23 6.79
CA LYS A 439 -1.39 -26.48 7.32
C LYS A 439 -0.13 -26.84 6.56
N LEU A 440 1.02 -26.70 7.22
CA LEU A 440 2.32 -27.00 6.62
C LEU A 440 2.41 -28.44 6.06
N SER A 441 1.70 -29.39 6.66
CA SER A 441 1.62 -30.78 6.18
C SER A 441 0.97 -30.95 4.81
N ARG A 442 0.27 -29.93 4.31
CA ARG A 442 -0.34 -29.89 2.97
C ARG A 442 0.53 -29.18 1.94
N VAL A 443 1.63 -28.55 2.36
CA VAL A 443 2.57 -27.88 1.46
C VAL A 443 3.73 -28.82 1.13
N PRO A 444 3.77 -29.38 -0.09
CA PRO A 444 4.80 -30.33 -0.49
C PRO A 444 6.20 -29.71 -0.48
N ALA A 445 7.21 -30.53 -0.17
CA ALA A 445 8.61 -30.17 -0.36
C ALA A 445 8.92 -29.99 -1.85
N ALA A 446 9.92 -29.18 -2.16
CA ALA A 446 10.29 -28.93 -3.55
C ALA A 446 10.62 -30.24 -4.31
N GLU A 447 11.37 -31.14 -3.70
CA GLU A 447 11.77 -32.43 -4.31
C GLU A 447 10.59 -33.34 -4.72
N ALA A 448 9.41 -33.16 -4.10
CA ALA A 448 8.21 -33.93 -4.40
C ALA A 448 7.45 -33.39 -5.63
N LEU A 449 7.90 -32.27 -6.20
CA LEU A 449 7.26 -31.57 -7.30
C LEU A 449 8.15 -31.56 -8.53
N SER A 450 7.54 -31.81 -9.68
CA SER A 450 8.14 -31.46 -10.97
C SER A 450 7.93 -29.99 -11.32
N ASP A 451 8.70 -29.46 -12.25
CA ASP A 451 8.68 -28.02 -12.59
C ASP A 451 7.29 -27.53 -13.02
N HIS A 452 6.55 -28.34 -13.79
CA HIS A 452 5.19 -27.99 -14.23
C HIS A 452 4.16 -27.89 -13.09
N GLN A 453 4.48 -28.40 -11.90
CA GLN A 453 3.62 -28.34 -10.72
C GLN A 453 3.90 -27.12 -9.85
N LEU A 454 5.08 -26.51 -9.95
CA LEU A 454 5.48 -25.39 -9.09
C LEU A 454 4.51 -24.20 -9.18
N PRO A 455 4.06 -23.75 -10.37
CA PRO A 455 3.16 -22.60 -10.46
C PRO A 455 1.81 -22.83 -9.78
N ARG A 456 1.36 -24.09 -9.65
CA ARG A 456 0.07 -24.41 -9.01
C ARG A 456 0.07 -24.12 -7.50
N LEU A 457 1.24 -24.08 -6.87
CA LEU A 457 1.35 -23.68 -5.47
C LEU A 457 0.90 -22.23 -5.26
N LEU A 458 1.00 -21.37 -6.29
CA LEU A 458 0.56 -19.98 -6.20
C LEU A 458 -0.96 -19.85 -6.42
N ASP A 459 -1.68 -20.96 -6.54
CA ASP A 459 -3.15 -21.03 -6.56
C ASP A 459 -3.70 -21.90 -5.42
N ASP A 460 -2.81 -22.57 -4.67
CA ASP A 460 -3.15 -23.42 -3.53
C ASP A 460 -3.28 -22.60 -2.23
N PHE A 461 -4.29 -22.92 -1.41
CA PHE A 461 -4.58 -22.20 -0.18
C PHE A 461 -3.39 -22.22 0.78
N ASP A 462 -2.94 -23.42 1.15
CA ASP A 462 -1.93 -23.61 2.19
C ASP A 462 -0.56 -23.05 1.74
N ALA A 463 -0.19 -23.32 0.48
CA ALA A 463 1.09 -22.88 -0.06
C ALA A 463 1.16 -21.36 -0.23
N ARG A 464 0.08 -20.70 -0.68
CA ARG A 464 0.04 -19.24 -0.81
C ARG A 464 0.23 -18.55 0.53
N GLU A 465 -0.44 -18.99 1.59
CA GLU A 465 -0.25 -18.40 2.92
C GLU A 465 1.18 -18.59 3.43
N VAL A 466 1.73 -19.81 3.30
CA VAL A 466 3.11 -20.12 3.71
C VAL A 466 4.09 -19.18 3.02
N LEU A 467 4.02 -19.06 1.69
CA LEU A 467 4.89 -18.18 0.93
C LEU A 467 4.65 -16.69 1.26
N HIS A 468 3.39 -16.29 1.44
CA HIS A 468 3.02 -14.90 1.69
C HIS A 468 3.61 -14.35 2.99
N VAL A 469 3.56 -15.12 4.08
CA VAL A 469 3.98 -14.63 5.41
C VAL A 469 5.49 -14.69 5.62
N THR A 470 6.20 -15.54 4.88
CA THR A 470 7.66 -15.73 5.02
C THR A 470 8.50 -14.75 4.20
N PHE A 471 7.88 -13.82 3.46
CA PHE A 471 8.59 -12.84 2.63
C PHE A 471 9.71 -12.10 3.39
N GLY A 472 9.48 -11.75 4.66
CA GLY A 472 10.48 -11.03 5.46
C GLY A 472 11.75 -11.85 5.65
N SER A 473 11.62 -13.12 6.05
CA SER A 473 12.75 -14.03 6.15
C SER A 473 13.44 -14.21 4.79
N VAL A 474 12.69 -14.35 3.69
CA VAL A 474 13.26 -14.49 2.35
C VAL A 474 14.08 -13.25 1.96
N MET A 475 13.60 -12.05 2.28
CA MET A 475 14.23 -10.79 1.91
C MET A 475 15.44 -10.42 2.78
N THR A 476 15.57 -10.98 3.98
CA THR A 476 16.57 -10.53 4.98
C THR A 476 17.55 -11.61 5.43
N THR A 477 17.30 -12.89 5.14
CA THR A 477 18.22 -13.97 5.53
C THR A 477 19.54 -13.81 4.82
N ALA A 478 20.62 -13.65 5.60
CA ALA A 478 21.98 -13.61 5.12
C ALA A 478 22.68 -14.97 5.27
N THR A 479 23.61 -15.25 4.37
CA THR A 479 24.61 -16.31 4.52
C THR A 479 25.65 -15.92 5.58
N ASN A 480 26.51 -16.86 6.01
CA ASN A 480 27.56 -16.60 6.99
C ASN A 480 28.54 -15.48 6.58
N GLY A 481 28.59 -15.11 5.30
CA GLY A 481 29.38 -13.99 4.77
C GLY A 481 28.66 -12.65 4.71
N GLY A 482 27.45 -12.54 5.27
CA GLY A 482 26.64 -11.30 5.26
C GLY A 482 25.89 -11.03 3.95
N VAL A 483 26.07 -11.86 2.92
CA VAL A 483 25.36 -11.75 1.64
C VAL A 483 23.93 -12.26 1.78
N LEU A 484 22.94 -11.50 1.33
CA LEU A 484 21.54 -11.89 1.35
C LEU A 484 21.31 -13.12 0.47
N ARG A 485 20.79 -14.19 1.08
CA ARG A 485 20.68 -15.51 0.45
C ARG A 485 19.78 -15.52 -0.78
N PHE A 486 18.67 -14.78 -0.73
CA PHE A 486 17.65 -14.80 -1.78
C PHE A 486 17.39 -13.45 -2.42
N ARG A 487 17.43 -12.33 -1.66
CA ARG A 487 17.01 -11.01 -2.14
C ARG A 487 17.65 -10.63 -3.48
N ASP A 488 18.97 -10.69 -3.57
CA ASP A 488 19.69 -10.22 -4.76
C ASP A 488 19.41 -11.10 -5.98
N ARG A 489 19.31 -12.42 -5.78
CA ARG A 489 18.93 -13.38 -6.83
C ARG A 489 17.49 -13.15 -7.28
N LEU A 490 16.56 -12.96 -6.35
CA LEU A 490 15.15 -12.71 -6.62
C LEU A 490 14.97 -11.39 -7.41
N ILE A 491 15.59 -10.30 -6.96
CA ILE A 491 15.52 -9.00 -7.66
C ILE A 491 16.23 -9.06 -9.02
N GLY A 492 17.36 -9.77 -9.10
CA GLY A 492 18.08 -10.03 -10.35
C GLY A 492 17.21 -10.73 -11.39
N SER A 493 16.66 -11.89 -11.02
CA SER A 493 15.75 -12.67 -11.86
C SER A 493 14.52 -11.90 -12.30
N LEU A 494 13.87 -11.15 -11.39
CA LEU A 494 12.71 -10.33 -11.76
C LEU A 494 13.07 -9.16 -12.67
N THR A 495 14.30 -8.65 -12.59
CA THR A 495 14.78 -7.60 -13.49
C THR A 495 15.10 -8.16 -14.87
N GLU A 496 15.65 -9.38 -14.95
CA GLU A 496 15.86 -10.09 -16.21
C GLU A 496 14.52 -10.40 -16.89
N HIS A 497 13.54 -10.90 -16.12
CA HIS A 497 12.19 -11.25 -16.59
C HIS A 497 11.16 -10.13 -16.35
N GLU A 498 11.59 -8.87 -16.41
CA GLU A 498 10.78 -7.70 -15.97
C GLU A 498 9.46 -7.59 -16.75
N GLU A 499 9.44 -7.90 -18.05
CA GLU A 499 8.22 -7.88 -18.84
C GLU A 499 7.21 -8.94 -18.35
N ALA A 500 7.67 -10.16 -18.08
CA ALA A 500 6.83 -11.23 -17.55
C ALA A 500 6.26 -10.87 -16.17
N TYR A 501 7.07 -10.23 -15.31
CA TYR A 501 6.61 -9.76 -14.01
C TYR A 501 5.57 -8.66 -14.12
N HIS A 502 5.81 -7.63 -14.93
CA HIS A 502 4.84 -6.56 -15.13
C HIS A 502 3.52 -7.06 -15.74
N GLN A 503 3.56 -7.98 -16.72
CA GLN A 503 2.36 -8.58 -17.29
C GLN A 503 1.59 -9.45 -16.27
N THR A 504 2.31 -10.13 -15.39
CA THR A 504 1.70 -10.93 -14.31
C THR A 504 0.98 -10.02 -13.31
N LEU A 505 1.62 -8.94 -12.87
CA LEU A 505 0.99 -7.91 -12.03
C LEU A 505 -0.20 -7.25 -12.72
N GLU A 506 -0.06 -6.87 -13.99
CA GLU A 506 -1.14 -6.26 -14.77
C GLU A 506 -2.40 -7.15 -14.78
N ARG A 507 -2.22 -8.45 -15.03
CA ARG A 507 -3.32 -9.42 -15.05
C ARG A 507 -3.93 -9.60 -13.65
N HIS A 508 -3.09 -9.80 -12.65
CA HIS A 508 -3.54 -10.15 -11.31
C HIS A 508 -4.21 -8.95 -10.60
N ILE A 509 -3.55 -7.80 -10.57
CA ILE A 509 -4.10 -6.56 -10.00
C ILE A 509 -5.27 -6.04 -10.86
N GLY A 510 -5.20 -6.19 -12.19
CA GLY A 510 -6.30 -5.86 -13.08
C GLY A 510 -7.58 -6.64 -12.76
N ARG A 511 -7.48 -7.93 -12.43
CA ARG A 511 -8.63 -8.73 -11.97
C ARG A 511 -9.27 -8.15 -10.70
N HIS A 512 -8.47 -7.66 -9.76
CA HIS A 512 -8.98 -7.03 -8.54
C HIS A 512 -9.77 -5.76 -8.88
N MET A 513 -9.13 -4.86 -9.64
CA MET A 513 -9.72 -3.59 -10.05
C MET A 513 -10.98 -3.77 -10.90
N GLU A 514 -11.04 -4.79 -11.75
CA GLU A 514 -12.21 -5.08 -12.59
C GLU A 514 -13.42 -5.53 -11.77
N LEU A 515 -13.22 -6.41 -10.78
CA LEU A 515 -14.30 -6.87 -9.91
C LEU A 515 -14.80 -5.79 -8.94
N LEU A 516 -14.04 -4.71 -8.79
CA LEU A 516 -14.41 -3.54 -8.00
C LEU A 516 -15.16 -2.47 -8.81
N LYS A 517 -15.36 -2.63 -10.12
CA LYS A 517 -15.99 -1.60 -10.96
C LYS A 517 -17.49 -1.47 -10.72
#